data_AF-A0A1X7TAQ1-F1
#
_entry.id   AF-A0A1X7TAQ1-F1
#
_cell.length_a   1.000
_cell.length_b   1.000
_cell.length_c   1.000
_cell.angle_alpha   90.00
_cell.angle_beta   90.00
_cell.angle_gamma   90.00
#
_symmetry.space_group_name_H-M   'P 1'
#
loop_
_entity.id
_entity.type
_entity.pdbx_description
1 polymer ?
#
loop_
_entity_poly.entity_id
_entity_poly.type
_entity_poly.pdbx_seq_one_letter_code
_entity_poly.pdbx_strand_id
1 'polypeptide(L)'
;MQLAISISLLGLLDSLVDLDYTFINGSSVLLTWTAPYTLDNVPITQYSIVVNELEKFTTINNNTNITLSATNPDPCTLNNISVSPINDVGIVSSNNISFYYEKG
;
A
#
# COMPACT_ATOMS: atom_id res chain seq x y z
N MET A 1 -36.26 14.05 -12.07
CA MET A 1 -35.05 13.88 -12.92
C MET A 1 -33.90 13.55 -11.98
N GLN A 2 -33.61 12.26 -11.84
CA GLN A 2 -32.51 11.79 -11.02
C GLN A 2 -31.21 12.07 -11.79
N LEU A 3 -30.32 12.89 -11.23
CA LEU A 3 -28.96 12.98 -11.73
C LEU A 3 -28.28 11.64 -11.43
N ALA A 4 -28.27 10.75 -12.41
CA ALA A 4 -27.32 9.65 -12.43
C ALA A 4 -25.95 10.28 -12.65
N ILE A 5 -25.18 10.41 -11.57
CA ILE A 5 -23.75 10.68 -11.67
C ILE A 5 -23.18 9.45 -12.36
N SER A 6 -22.95 9.52 -13.67
CA SER A 6 -22.20 8.52 -14.41
C SER A 6 -20.73 8.65 -14.02
N ILE A 7 -20.36 8.14 -12.84
CA ILE A 7 -18.97 7.82 -12.54
C ILE A 7 -18.60 6.73 -13.54
N SER A 8 -17.67 7.03 -14.44
CA SER A 8 -17.08 6.07 -15.35
C SER A 8 -16.53 4.90 -14.53
N LEU A 9 -17.19 3.74 -14.60
CA LEU A 9 -16.76 2.51 -13.92
C LEU A 9 -15.51 1.86 -14.56
N LEU A 10 -15.01 2.40 -15.66
CA LEU A 10 -13.87 1.85 -16.40
C LEU A 10 -12.64 1.84 -15.49
N GLY A 11 -12.17 0.63 -15.16
CA GLY A 11 -10.97 0.41 -14.35
C GLY A 11 -11.10 0.73 -12.87
N LEU A 12 -12.31 0.60 -12.30
CA LEU A 12 -12.50 0.60 -10.84
C LEU A 12 -11.55 -0.44 -10.21
N LEU A 13 -10.64 0.06 -9.39
CA LEU A 13 -9.76 -0.74 -8.53
C LEU A 13 -10.47 -0.94 -7.19
N ASP A 14 -10.53 -2.17 -6.71
CA ASP A 14 -10.87 -2.40 -5.32
C ASP A 14 -9.66 -2.06 -4.41
N SER A 15 -9.89 -1.96 -3.10
CA SER A 15 -8.81 -1.87 -2.13
C SER A 15 -8.08 -3.21 -2.06
N LEU A 16 -6.75 -3.18 -1.89
CA LEU A 16 -5.96 -4.39 -1.66
C LEU A 16 -6.43 -5.12 -0.40
N VAL A 17 -6.07 -6.39 -0.24
CA VAL A 17 -6.43 -7.20 0.94
C VAL A 17 -5.19 -7.85 1.55
N ASP A 18 -5.33 -8.40 2.75
CA ASP A 18 -4.26 -9.10 3.48
C ASP A 18 -2.96 -8.28 3.61
N LEU A 19 -3.08 -6.97 3.83
CA LEU A 19 -1.93 -6.13 4.14
C LEU A 19 -1.38 -6.58 5.50
N ASP A 20 -0.14 -7.05 5.50
CA ASP A 20 0.53 -7.55 6.69
C ASP A 20 2.02 -7.19 6.68
N TYR A 21 2.66 -7.37 7.83
CA TYR A 21 4.08 -7.14 8.01
C TYR A 21 4.78 -8.27 8.76
N THR A 22 6.07 -8.46 8.48
CA THR A 22 6.92 -9.41 9.20
C THR A 22 8.29 -8.77 9.45
N PHE A 23 8.77 -8.84 10.69
CA PHE A 23 10.13 -8.40 11.00
C PHE A 23 11.15 -9.32 10.35
N ILE A 24 12.04 -8.74 9.56
CA ILE A 24 13.25 -9.42 9.07
C ILE A 24 14.34 -9.33 10.15
N ASN A 25 14.42 -8.18 10.82
CA ASN A 25 15.28 -7.89 11.96
C ASN A 25 14.76 -6.64 12.70
N GLY A 26 15.46 -6.20 13.75
CA GLY A 26 15.06 -5.05 14.58
C GLY A 26 14.97 -3.69 13.85
N SER A 27 15.42 -3.60 12.60
CA SER A 27 15.34 -2.36 11.81
C SER A 27 14.75 -2.53 10.41
N SER A 28 14.28 -3.72 10.05
CA SER A 28 13.75 -4.01 8.72
C SER A 28 12.48 -4.86 8.78
N VAL A 29 11.49 -4.45 8.00
CA VAL A 29 10.17 -5.07 7.94
C VAL A 29 9.84 -5.40 6.49
N LEU A 30 9.42 -6.64 6.24
CA LEU A 30 8.80 -7.04 5.00
C LEU A 30 7.31 -6.70 5.07
N LEU A 31 6.82 -5.85 4.18
CA LEU A 31 5.40 -5.65 3.94
C LEU A 31 4.95 -6.56 2.80
N THR A 32 3.79 -7.19 2.97
CA THR A 32 3.14 -8.02 1.97
C THR A 32 1.67 -7.66 1.85
N TRP A 33 1.10 -7.84 0.67
CA TRP A 33 -0.33 -7.73 0.44
C TRP A 33 -0.79 -8.63 -0.69
N THR A 34 -2.11 -8.79 -0.82
CA THR A 34 -2.74 -9.43 -1.97
C THR A 34 -3.23 -8.36 -2.94
N ALA A 35 -2.93 -8.54 -4.24
CA ALA A 35 -3.39 -7.62 -5.27
C ALA A 35 -4.93 -7.56 -5.32
N PRO A 36 -5.55 -6.37 -5.41
CA PRO A 36 -6.99 -6.25 -5.54
C PRO A 36 -7.49 -6.75 -6.88
N TYR A 37 -8.79 -7.03 -6.93
CA TYR A 37 -9.50 -7.23 -8.18
C TYR A 37 -9.51 -5.92 -9.00
N THR A 38 -9.35 -6.05 -10.32
CA THR A 38 -9.48 -4.93 -11.25
C THR A 38 -10.64 -5.18 -12.20
N LEU A 39 -11.54 -4.20 -12.34
CA LEU A 39 -12.60 -4.27 -13.33
C LEU A 39 -12.02 -4.10 -14.76
N ASP A 40 -12.62 -4.76 -15.74
CA ASP A 40 -12.25 -4.68 -17.15
C ASP A 40 -10.80 -5.12 -17.48
N ASN A 41 -10.17 -5.90 -16.59
CA ASN A 41 -8.79 -6.38 -16.72
C ASN A 41 -7.75 -5.28 -16.89
N VAL A 42 -8.00 -4.06 -16.41
CA VAL A 42 -6.97 -3.01 -16.37
C VAL A 42 -5.92 -3.43 -15.33
N PRO A 43 -4.67 -3.72 -15.72
CA PRO A 43 -3.69 -4.27 -14.81
C PRO A 43 -3.20 -3.22 -13.81
N ILE A 44 -2.91 -3.67 -12.58
CA ILE A 44 -2.16 -2.86 -11.62
C ILE A 44 -0.73 -2.74 -12.13
N THR A 45 -0.23 -1.51 -12.22
CA THR A 45 1.11 -1.22 -12.71
C THR A 45 2.10 -1.03 -11.55
N GLN A 46 1.61 -0.51 -10.42
CA GLN A 46 2.44 -0.19 -9.25
C GLN A 46 1.58 -0.07 -7.97
N TYR A 47 2.26 -0.02 -6.83
CA TYR A 47 1.67 0.34 -5.54
C TYR A 47 2.39 1.56 -4.99
N SER A 48 1.64 2.53 -4.46
CA SER A 48 2.17 3.65 -3.69
C SER A 48 2.20 3.29 -2.22
N ILE A 49 3.35 3.47 -1.58
CA ILE A 49 3.54 3.24 -0.15
C ILE A 49 3.85 4.59 0.49
N VAL A 50 3.11 4.97 1.52
CA VAL A 50 3.39 6.19 2.29
C VAL A 50 3.67 5.81 3.74
N VAL A 51 4.83 6.21 4.25
CA VAL A 51 5.27 6.00 5.63
C VAL A 51 5.08 7.29 6.42
N ASN A 52 4.32 7.22 7.49
CA ASN A 52 4.05 8.32 8.43
C ASN A 52 3.57 9.62 7.74
N GLU A 53 2.86 9.51 6.62
CA GLU A 53 2.40 10.64 5.79
C GLU A 53 3.54 11.52 5.21
N LEU A 54 4.79 11.07 5.29
CA LEU A 54 5.97 11.86 4.94
C LEU A 54 6.72 11.28 3.74
N GLU A 55 7.09 10.02 3.82
CA GLU A 55 7.91 9.37 2.78
C GLU A 55 7.03 8.58 1.84
N LYS A 56 7.22 8.76 0.53
CA LYS A 56 6.44 8.08 -0.51
C LYS A 56 7.34 7.25 -1.43
N PHE A 57 6.98 5.98 -1.59
CA PHE A 57 7.67 5.01 -2.43
C PHE A 57 6.70 4.45 -3.47
N THR A 58 7.26 3.87 -4.54
CA THR A 58 6.49 3.05 -5.47
C THR A 58 7.18 1.71 -5.66
N THR A 59 6.40 0.63 -5.77
CA THR A 59 6.94 -0.68 -6.13
C THR A 59 7.34 -0.73 -7.60
N ILE A 60 8.36 -1.51 -7.91
CA ILE A 60 8.74 -1.85 -9.28
C ILE A 60 7.90 -3.05 -9.73
N ASN A 61 7.47 -3.07 -11.00
CA ASN A 61 6.81 -4.22 -11.66
C ASN A 61 5.66 -4.84 -10.84
N ASN A 62 4.71 -4.04 -10.36
CA ASN A 62 3.51 -4.51 -9.65
C ASN A 62 3.75 -5.54 -8.52
N ASN A 63 4.95 -5.55 -7.92
CA ASN A 63 5.28 -6.44 -6.81
C ASN A 63 4.32 -6.19 -5.64
N THR A 64 3.84 -7.25 -5.02
CA THR A 64 2.93 -7.18 -3.87
C THR A 64 3.65 -7.26 -2.52
N ASN A 65 4.91 -6.84 -2.52
CA ASN A 65 5.74 -6.77 -1.32
C ASN A 65 6.81 -5.67 -1.46
N ILE A 66 7.29 -5.20 -0.31
CA ILE A 66 8.44 -4.30 -0.21
C ILE A 66 9.11 -4.46 1.15
N THR A 67 10.43 -4.40 1.18
CA THR A 67 11.18 -4.28 2.43
C THR A 67 11.37 -2.82 2.78
N LEU A 68 10.93 -2.41 3.96
CA LEU A 68 11.24 -1.12 4.57
C LEU A 68 12.39 -1.30 5.56
N SER A 69 13.36 -0.38 5.52
CA SER A 69 14.50 -0.38 6.44
C SER A 69 14.64 1.00 7.07
N ALA A 70 14.81 1.04 8.38
CA ALA A 70 15.03 2.25 9.16
C ALA A 70 16.45 2.28 9.72
N THR A 71 17.03 3.47 9.83
CA THR A 71 18.31 3.65 10.54
C THR A 71 18.01 3.94 12.00
N ASN A 72 18.38 3.03 12.91
CA ASN A 72 18.17 3.15 14.36
C ASN A 72 16.72 3.55 14.74
N PRO A 73 15.72 2.73 14.38
CA PRO A 73 14.33 3.08 14.69
C PRO A 73 14.09 3.19 16.19
N ASP A 74 13.26 4.16 16.58
CA ASP A 74 12.78 4.27 17.95
C ASP A 74 11.64 3.25 18.18
N PRO A 75 11.82 2.25 19.06
CA PRO A 75 10.79 1.26 19.34
C PRO A 75 9.55 1.84 20.05
N CYS A 76 9.62 3.09 20.53
CA CYS A 76 8.49 3.79 21.14
C CYS A 76 7.69 4.64 20.14
N THR A 77 8.13 4.73 18.89
CA THR A 77 7.45 5.49 17.84
C THR A 77 6.58 4.58 16.99
N LEU A 78 5.28 4.90 16.89
CA LEU A 78 4.35 4.18 16.03
C LEU A 78 4.63 4.53 14.56
N ASN A 79 4.82 3.51 13.74
CA ASN A 79 4.97 3.67 12.30
C ASN A 79 3.64 3.32 11.65
N ASN A 80 3.09 4.25 10.87
CA ASN A 80 1.87 4.09 10.10
C ASN A 80 2.25 3.99 8.62
N ILE A 81 1.89 2.88 8.00
CA ILE A 81 2.11 2.66 6.58
C ILE A 81 0.75 2.63 5.89
N SER A 82 0.65 3.34 4.78
CA SER A 82 -0.48 3.23 3.87
C SER A 82 -0.02 2.68 2.52
N VAL A 83 -0.81 1.76 1.94
CA VAL A 83 -0.52 1.15 0.64
C VAL A 83 -1.73 1.31 -0.27
N SER A 84 -1.51 1.90 -1.45
CA SER A 84 -2.54 2.13 -2.47
C SER A 84 -2.17 1.47 -3.81
N PRO A 85 -3.08 0.71 -4.44
CA PRO A 85 -2.90 0.20 -5.79
C PRO A 85 -3.00 1.34 -6.82
N ILE A 86 -2.26 1.21 -7.92
CA ILE A 86 -2.27 2.16 -9.04
C ILE A 86 -2.35 1.38 -10.35
N ASN A 87 -3.24 1.82 -11.24
CA ASN A 87 -3.32 1.39 -12.63
C ASN A 87 -3.33 2.62 -13.56
N ASP A 88 -3.56 2.39 -14.86
CA ASP A 88 -3.61 3.48 -15.86
C ASP A 88 -4.81 4.43 -15.68
N VAL A 89 -5.82 4.06 -14.88
CA VAL A 89 -6.98 4.91 -14.57
C VAL A 89 -6.69 5.81 -13.36
N GLY A 90 -5.92 5.32 -12.38
CA GLY A 90 -5.50 6.14 -11.25
C GLY A 90 -5.13 5.35 -10.00
N ILE A 91 -5.24 6.04 -8.87
CA ILE A 91 -4.95 5.54 -7.53
C ILE A 91 -6.24 5.39 -6.72
N VAL A 92 -6.37 4.32 -5.93
CA VAL A 92 -7.50 4.10 -5.02
C VAL A 92 -7.08 4.25 -3.56
N SER A 93 -8.08 4.35 -2.68
CA SER A 93 -7.93 4.44 -1.23
C SER A 93 -6.92 3.43 -0.71
N SER A 94 -6.09 3.88 0.23
CA SER A 94 -5.10 3.04 0.85
C SER A 94 -5.71 2.13 1.91
N ASN A 95 -5.09 0.98 2.10
CA ASN A 95 -5.17 0.27 3.37
C ASN A 95 -4.00 0.68 4.25
N ASN A 96 -4.22 0.68 5.56
CA ASN A 96 -3.23 1.11 6.53
C ASN A 96 -2.84 -0.06 7.44
N ILE A 97 -1.57 -0.09 7.81
CA ILE A 97 -1.05 -0.97 8.86
C ILE A 97 -0.09 -0.18 9.74
N SER A 98 -0.05 -0.53 11.02
CA SER A 98 0.80 0.17 11.97
C SER A 98 1.57 -0.79 12.85
N PHE A 99 2.81 -0.43 13.16
CA PHE A 99 3.69 -1.23 14.02
C PHE A 99 4.72 -0.37 14.75
N TYR A 100 5.24 -0.91 15.85
CA TYR A 100 6.43 -0.42 16.54
C TYR A 100 7.60 -1.32 16.18
N TYR A 101 8.78 -0.76 15.91
CA TYR A 101 9.96 -1.61 15.69
C TYR A 101 10.31 -2.39 16.95
N GLU A 102 10.83 -3.61 16.75
CA GLU A 102 11.35 -4.41 17.85
C GLU A 102 12.60 -3.76 18.45
N LYS A 103 12.80 -3.94 19.75
CA LYS A 103 14.05 -3.55 20.39
C LYS A 103 15.15 -4.49 19.91
N GLY A 104 16.11 -3.94 19.15
CA GLY A 104 17.32 -4.64 18.73
C GLY A 104 18.25 -5.02 19.87
#